data_AF-A0A7W1UPG5-F1
#
_entry.id   AF-A0A7W1UPG5-F1
#
_cell.length_a   1.000
_cell.length_b   1.000
_cell.length_c   1.000
_cell.angle_alpha   90.00
_cell.angle_beta   90.00
_cell.angle_gamma   90.00
#
_symmetry.space_group_name_H-M   'P 1'
#
loop_
_entity.id
_entity.type
_entity.pdbx_description
1 polymer ?
#
loop_
_entity_poly.entity_id
_entity_poly.type
_entity_poly.pdbx_seq_one_letter_code
_entity_poly.pdbx_strand_id
1 'polypeptide(L)'
;MKKAILASLFSVLFQQCSSTTFEGKGKAPSHEIWNDLLKKNVTPDGKVNYKEFIQDSVEFNKYLKLLTDNPPNEKTWSVNDQKAFWINAYNAYTVKLITKY
;
A
#
# COMPACT_ATOMS: atom_id res chain seq x y z
N MET A 1 44.83 30.58 -19.90
CA MET A 1 43.80 29.55 -20.17
C MET A 1 43.92 28.36 -19.19
N LYS A 2 43.89 28.61 -17.88
CA LYS A 2 43.90 27.55 -16.83
C LYS A 2 43.02 27.89 -15.61
N LYS A 3 42.13 28.89 -15.73
CA LYS A 3 41.22 29.31 -14.65
C LYS A 3 39.74 29.14 -15.00
N ALA A 4 39.43 28.41 -16.07
CA ALA A 4 38.06 28.15 -16.53
C ALA A 4 37.67 26.66 -16.47
N ILE A 5 38.51 25.80 -15.86
CA ILE A 5 38.27 24.34 -15.75
C ILE A 5 38.01 23.92 -14.28
N LEU A 6 38.08 24.86 -13.33
CA LEU A 6 37.92 24.55 -11.90
C LEU A 6 36.57 25.01 -11.30
N ALA A 7 35.58 25.30 -12.15
CA ALA A 7 34.24 25.72 -11.74
C ALA A 7 33.13 24.85 -12.35
N SER A 8 33.47 23.66 -12.85
CA SER A 8 32.53 22.71 -13.47
C SER A 8 32.48 21.34 -12.76
N LEU A 9 33.00 21.26 -11.53
CA LEU A 9 33.03 20.04 -10.71
C LEU A 9 32.14 20.10 -9.45
N PHE A 10 31.36 21.18 -9.26
CA PHE A 10 30.46 21.34 -8.10
C PHE A 10 28.96 21.36 -8.46
N SER A 11 28.60 21.07 -9.71
CA SER A 11 27.21 21.10 -10.19
C SER A 11 26.53 19.73 -10.19
N VAL A 12 27.26 18.65 -9.91
CA VAL A 12 26.78 17.26 -10.09
C VAL A 12 26.20 16.64 -8.81
N LEU A 13 26.32 17.29 -7.65
CA LEU A 13 25.89 16.70 -6.36
C LEU A 13 24.46 17.04 -5.91
N PHE A 14 23.70 17.84 -6.67
CA PHE A 14 22.33 18.24 -6.29
C PHE A 14 21.19 17.50 -7.01
N GLN A 15 21.47 16.56 -7.92
CA GLN A 15 20.42 15.92 -8.72
C GLN A 15 19.78 14.66 -8.11
N GLN A 16 20.24 14.18 -6.94
CA GLN A 16 19.81 12.87 -6.41
C GLN A 16 18.81 12.94 -5.24
N CYS A 17 18.01 14.00 -5.14
CA CYS A 17 16.80 13.97 -4.33
C CYS A 17 15.57 14.28 -5.19
N SER A 18 15.34 13.44 -6.20
CA SER A 18 14.01 13.33 -6.80
C SER A 18 13.29 12.22 -6.06
N SER A 19 12.37 12.55 -5.17
CA SER A 19 11.41 11.58 -4.65
C SER A 19 10.56 11.09 -5.81
N THR A 20 10.98 10.02 -6.48
CA THR A 20 10.13 9.29 -7.41
C THR A 20 8.91 8.84 -6.62
N THR A 21 7.79 9.54 -6.79
CA THR A 21 6.50 9.09 -6.29
C THR A 21 6.22 7.75 -6.97
N PHE A 22 6.19 6.67 -6.18
CA PHE A 22 5.74 5.36 -6.64
C PHE A 22 4.22 5.42 -6.84
N GLU A 23 3.81 6.06 -7.93
CA GLU A 23 2.41 6.10 -8.34
C GLU A 23 2.06 4.78 -9.01
N GLY A 24 1.03 4.09 -8.49
CA GLY A 24 0.52 2.87 -9.10
C GLY A 24 0.09 3.13 -10.54
N LYS A 25 0.49 2.27 -11.48
CA LYS A 25 0.00 2.32 -12.85
C LYS A 25 -1.24 1.44 -12.95
N GLY A 26 -2.43 2.03 -12.85
CA GLY A 26 -3.68 1.28 -13.03
C GLY A 26 -4.88 1.86 -12.29
N LYS A 27 -6.04 1.22 -12.49
CA LYS A 27 -7.27 1.50 -11.75
C LYS A 27 -7.12 1.05 -10.29
N ALA A 28 -7.87 1.66 -9.39
CA ALA A 28 -7.99 1.22 -8.00
C ALA A 28 -8.34 -0.29 -7.91
N PRO A 29 -7.68 -1.06 -7.02
CA PRO A 29 -7.94 -2.48 -6.87
C PRO A 29 -9.33 -2.72 -6.25
N SER A 30 -9.93 -3.87 -6.58
CA SER A 30 -11.15 -4.33 -5.90
C SER A 30 -10.82 -4.72 -4.45
N HIS A 31 -11.75 -4.41 -3.53
CA HIS A 31 -11.67 -4.82 -2.12
C HIS A 31 -12.59 -6.01 -1.80
N GLU A 32 -13.10 -6.73 -2.81
CA GLU A 32 -14.02 -7.86 -2.61
C GLU A 32 -13.42 -8.99 -1.76
N ILE A 33 -12.15 -9.35 -1.99
CA ILE A 33 -11.46 -10.36 -1.17
C ILE A 33 -11.50 -9.98 0.31
N TRP A 34 -11.26 -8.71 0.62
CA TRP A 34 -11.31 -8.21 1.99
C TRP A 34 -12.73 -8.20 2.54
N ASN A 35 -13.71 -7.80 1.75
CA ASN A 35 -15.12 -7.84 2.14
C ASN A 35 -15.57 -9.26 2.51
N ASP A 36 -15.16 -10.26 1.74
CA ASP A 36 -15.55 -11.65 2.00
C ASP A 36 -14.83 -12.22 3.24
N LEU A 37 -13.55 -11.88 3.44
CA LEU A 37 -12.83 -12.18 4.67
C LEU A 37 -13.49 -11.54 5.90
N LEU A 38 -13.94 -10.29 5.80
CA LEU A 38 -14.65 -9.60 6.88
C LEU A 38 -15.99 -10.27 7.19
N LYS A 39 -16.81 -10.58 6.18
CA LYS A 39 -18.10 -11.26 6.37
C LYS A 39 -17.94 -12.63 7.03
N LYS A 40 -16.86 -13.35 6.71
CA LYS A 40 -16.57 -14.67 7.26
C LYS A 40 -16.03 -14.59 8.70
N ASN A 41 -15.14 -13.64 8.96
CA ASN A 41 -14.27 -13.67 10.15
C ASN A 41 -14.53 -12.53 11.16
N VAL A 42 -15.52 -11.66 10.91
CA VAL A 42 -15.91 -10.58 11.82
C VAL A 42 -17.38 -10.68 12.14
N THR A 43 -17.71 -10.66 13.43
CA THR A 43 -19.09 -10.71 13.90
C THR A 43 -19.82 -9.38 13.63
N PRO A 44 -21.17 -9.36 13.63
CA PRO A 44 -21.93 -8.12 13.45
C PRO A 44 -21.62 -7.01 14.47
N ASP A 45 -21.17 -7.37 15.68
CA ASP A 45 -20.70 -6.44 16.72
C ASP A 45 -19.22 -6.05 16.59
N GLY A 46 -18.54 -6.44 15.51
CA GLY A 46 -17.18 -6.02 15.17
C GLY A 46 -16.06 -6.82 15.83
N LYS A 47 -16.35 -8.00 16.41
CA LYS A 47 -15.31 -8.86 16.99
C LYS A 47 -14.61 -9.65 15.88
N VAL A 48 -13.28 -9.54 15.85
CA VAL A 48 -12.43 -10.20 14.85
C VAL A 48 -12.04 -11.60 15.35
N ASN A 49 -12.29 -12.62 14.55
CA ASN A 49 -11.83 -13.98 14.81
C ASN A 49 -10.43 -14.21 14.20
N TYR A 50 -9.39 -13.83 14.94
CA TYR A 50 -8.00 -13.94 14.48
C TYR A 50 -7.57 -15.39 14.16
N LYS A 51 -8.15 -16.39 14.85
CA LYS A 51 -7.84 -17.80 14.59
C LYS A 51 -8.30 -18.22 13.19
N GLU A 52 -9.48 -17.78 12.77
CA GLU A 52 -9.98 -18.07 11.43
C GLU A 52 -9.23 -17.27 10.36
N PHE A 53 -8.81 -16.03 10.66
CA PHE A 53 -7.90 -15.28 9.78
C PHE A 53 -6.56 -16.00 9.53
N ILE A 54 -6.04 -16.73 10.51
CA ILE A 54 -4.83 -17.57 10.35
C ILE A 54 -5.14 -18.76 9.44
N GLN A 55 -6.29 -19.41 9.60
CA GLN A 55 -6.71 -20.51 8.72
C GLN A 55 -6.91 -20.03 7.27
N ASP A 56 -7.43 -18.82 7.08
CA ASP A 56 -7.63 -18.17 5.78
C ASP A 56 -6.37 -17.47 5.24
N SER A 57 -5.18 -17.79 5.76
CA SER A 57 -3.94 -17.09 5.43
C SER A 57 -3.64 -17.03 3.93
N VAL A 58 -4.04 -18.02 3.13
CA VAL A 58 -3.83 -18.03 1.68
C VAL A 58 -4.60 -16.87 1.02
N GLU A 59 -5.90 -16.76 1.26
CA GLU A 59 -6.72 -15.71 0.67
C GLU A 59 -6.41 -14.34 1.29
N PHE A 60 -6.09 -14.31 2.59
CA PHE A 60 -5.69 -13.07 3.25
C PHE A 60 -4.37 -12.53 2.70
N ASN A 61 -3.35 -13.38 2.50
CA ASN A 61 -2.08 -12.94 1.92
C ASN A 61 -2.24 -12.51 0.45
N LYS A 62 -3.18 -13.10 -0.30
CA LYS A 62 -3.52 -12.65 -1.66
C LYS A 62 -4.06 -11.22 -1.65
N TYR A 63 -4.91 -10.87 -0.70
CA TYR A 63 -5.37 -9.48 -0.54
C TYR A 63 -4.24 -8.51 -0.15
N LEU A 64 -3.35 -8.89 0.78
CA LEU A 64 -2.21 -8.05 1.16
C LEU A 64 -1.25 -7.82 -0.03
N LYS A 65 -1.04 -8.86 -0.86
CA LYS A 65 -0.27 -8.73 -2.10
C LYS A 65 -0.95 -7.80 -3.10
N LEU A 66 -2.28 -7.91 -3.28
CA LEU A 66 -3.03 -7.00 -4.14
C LEU A 66 -2.82 -5.53 -3.75
N LEU A 67 -2.85 -5.22 -2.45
CA LEU A 67 -2.59 -3.85 -1.98
C LEU A 67 -1.14 -3.42 -2.23
N THR A 68 -0.17 -4.31 -1.98
CA THR A 68 1.26 -4.04 -2.18
C THR A 68 1.60 -3.75 -3.63
N ASP A 69 0.99 -4.51 -4.55
CA ASP A 69 1.24 -4.38 -5.99
C ASP A 69 0.52 -3.16 -6.61
N ASN A 70 -0.45 -2.56 -5.91
CA ASN A 70 -1.30 -1.49 -6.43
C ASN A 70 -1.33 -0.27 -5.48
N PRO A 71 -0.20 0.45 -5.29
CA PRO A 71 -0.19 1.65 -4.47
C PRO A 71 -1.08 2.76 -5.09
N PRO A 72 -1.66 3.67 -4.28
CA PRO A 72 -2.53 4.72 -4.78
C PRO A 72 -1.86 5.60 -5.84
N ASN A 73 -2.66 6.04 -6.80
CA ASN A 73 -2.25 7.03 -7.79
C ASN A 73 -3.11 8.28 -7.65
N GLU A 74 -2.54 9.34 -7.08
CA GLU A 74 -3.23 10.59 -6.77
C GLU A 74 -3.75 11.31 -8.02
N LYS A 75 -3.15 11.05 -9.20
CA LYS A 75 -3.52 11.69 -10.46
C LYS A 75 -4.69 11.02 -11.17
N THR A 76 -4.87 9.72 -10.99
CA THR A 76 -5.84 8.92 -11.77
C THR A 76 -6.96 8.32 -10.93
N TRP A 77 -6.78 8.19 -9.62
CA TRP A 77 -7.81 7.66 -8.72
C TRP A 77 -8.69 8.76 -8.18
N SER A 78 -9.97 8.45 -7.97
CA SER A 78 -10.84 9.36 -7.22
C SER A 78 -10.36 9.49 -5.77
N VAL A 79 -10.68 10.62 -5.12
CA VAL A 79 -10.39 10.82 -3.69
C VAL A 79 -11.02 9.71 -2.83
N ASN A 80 -12.17 9.18 -3.24
CA ASN A 80 -12.85 8.09 -2.53
C ASN A 80 -12.09 6.77 -2.65
N ASP A 81 -11.55 6.44 -3.83
CA ASP A 81 -10.74 5.23 -4.03
C ASP A 81 -9.46 5.30 -3.19
N GLN A 82 -8.82 6.47 -3.12
CA GLN A 82 -7.63 6.68 -2.31
C GLN A 82 -7.93 6.47 -0.81
N LYS A 83 -9.04 7.02 -0.32
CA LYS A 83 -9.49 6.83 1.08
C LYS A 83 -9.82 5.36 1.37
N ALA A 84 -10.57 4.71 0.47
CA ALA A 84 -10.92 3.30 0.62
C ALA A 84 -9.68 2.42 0.70
N PHE A 85 -8.69 2.67 -0.16
CA PHE A 85 -7.41 1.96 -0.12
C PHE A 85 -6.73 2.11 1.25
N TRP A 86 -6.54 3.33 1.74
CA TRP A 86 -5.80 3.56 2.97
C TRP A 86 -6.50 2.98 4.21
N ILE A 87 -7.83 3.12 4.30
CA ILE A 87 -8.62 2.54 5.39
C ILE A 87 -8.51 1.01 5.38
N ASN A 88 -8.69 0.40 4.22
CA ASN A 88 -8.64 -1.05 4.10
C ASN A 88 -7.22 -1.61 4.30
N ALA A 89 -6.19 -0.91 3.81
CA ALA A 89 -4.79 -1.29 4.02
C ALA A 89 -4.42 -1.24 5.50
N TYR A 90 -4.76 -0.14 6.19
CA TYR A 90 -4.53 -0.01 7.63
C TYR A 90 -5.19 -1.17 8.42
N ASN A 91 -6.47 -1.44 8.17
CA ASN A 91 -7.20 -2.50 8.87
C ASN A 91 -6.61 -3.89 8.59
N ALA A 92 -6.35 -4.20 7.32
CA ALA A 92 -5.81 -5.51 6.93
C ALA A 92 -4.40 -5.73 7.50
N TYR A 93 -3.51 -4.74 7.46
CA TYR A 93 -2.18 -4.88 8.05
C TYR A 93 -2.20 -4.91 9.59
N THR A 94 -3.19 -4.29 10.22
CA THR A 94 -3.42 -4.42 11.68
C THR A 94 -3.81 -5.86 12.03
N VAL A 95 -4.75 -6.47 11.31
CA VAL A 95 -5.09 -7.89 11.49
C VAL A 95 -3.85 -8.76 11.23
N LYS A 96 -3.08 -8.47 10.17
CA LYS A 96 -1.83 -9.21 9.88
C LYS A 96 -0.84 -9.13 11.03
N LEU A 97 -0.68 -7.96 11.64
CA LEU A 97 0.20 -7.78 12.79
C LEU A 97 -0.28 -8.62 13.97
N ILE A 98 -1.57 -8.57 14.30
CA ILE A 98 -2.14 -9.32 15.43
C ILE A 98 -2.00 -10.83 15.22
N THR A 99 -2.24 -11.34 14.00
CA THR A 99 -2.08 -12.79 13.70
C THR A 99 -0.64 -13.32 13.82
N LYS A 100 0.36 -12.44 14.04
CA LYS A 100 1.76 -12.84 14.29
C LYS A 100 2.09 -13.00 15.77
N TYR A 101 1.21 -12.60 16.68
CA TYR A 101 1.36 -12.68 18.14
C TYR A 101 0.37 -13.68 18.73
#